data_AF-A0A2V9TYF4-F1
#
_entry.id   AF-A0A2V9TYF4-F1
#
_cell.length_a   1.000
_cell.length_b   1.000
_cell.length_c   1.000
_cell.angle_alpha   90.00
_cell.angle_beta   90.00
_cell.angle_gamma   90.00
#
_symmetry.space_group_name_H-M   'P 1'
#
loop_
_entity.id
_entity.type
_entity.pdbx_description
1 polymer ?
#
loop_
_entity_poly.entity_id
_entity_poly.type
_entity_poly.pdbx_seq_one_letter_code
_entity_poly.pdbx_strand_id
1 'polypeptide(L)'
;MIDATRSMVGSYSYQLVTLSILIAIFASYAALELAARITAAIGRVRSVWLAGGATAMGIGIWSMHYIGMLAFRLPIPVLYDWPTVLLSLIAAIFASAVALFVVSRKKMGWPQALLGSAIMGGGIATMHYTGMAAMRMPAMCSYDPWLFTLSVVLAIVISLVALWLAFRLREEDKSEFRWKVAGALVMGSAIPSMHYTGMAAARFTPSSIVPVTTNAVSTSTLGITGVSAVTLLVLGVAILTSTMDRRFSSERLQAEGKFRGLLEAAPDAMVVANREGKVVLVNAQAEKLFGYVRHELLQQDIEMLIPERLRRMHQKHRTGFFAVPRTRAMGAGLELFGAHKDGHEFPVEISLSPLETRDGLLVMSAIRDISERKRAEENLRLLSGRLLQMQDEERRRIARELHDSAGQIVAALMMNLTPLESASGKTGADVEKPIRESLALLNELSKQLRTISYLLHPPLLDEVGLPSALRLYLEGFMERSKIKVDFDLPDNFGRLPQDMETTIFRMVQECLTNIHRHSGSAVAKVRVLRIDSQVRVEVEDEGKGIPPEKQKAMNSGRKLGVGITGMQERLRQLGGTLEIHSSGKGTVVVAKLPVRDSSASHAVA
;
A
#
# COMPACT_ATOMS: atom_id res chain seq x y z
N MET A 1 37.25 75.55 -40.97
CA MET A 1 38.30 74.52 -40.81
C MET A 1 38.03 73.80 -39.49
N ILE A 2 37.62 72.54 -39.54
CA ILE A 2 37.57 71.69 -38.34
C ILE A 2 39.02 71.32 -38.06
N ASP A 3 39.51 71.68 -36.88
CA ASP A 3 40.87 71.39 -36.45
C ASP A 3 41.09 69.87 -36.43
N ALA A 4 41.83 69.34 -37.40
CA ALA A 4 41.97 67.91 -37.68
C ALA A 4 42.75 67.14 -36.61
N THR A 5 43.13 67.81 -35.52
CA THR A 5 43.97 67.27 -34.43
C THR A 5 43.27 67.15 -33.08
N ARG A 6 42.05 67.69 -32.92
CA ARG A 6 41.34 67.65 -31.62
C ARG A 6 40.43 66.41 -31.52
N SER A 7 40.64 65.59 -30.49
CA SER A 7 39.79 64.44 -30.18
C SER A 7 38.35 64.88 -29.91
N MET A 8 37.37 64.16 -30.46
CA MET A 8 35.95 64.43 -30.20
C MET A 8 35.58 64.09 -28.75
N VAL A 9 34.81 64.98 -28.13
CA VAL A 9 34.27 64.77 -26.78
C VAL A 9 32.92 64.07 -26.89
N GLY A 10 32.79 62.90 -26.27
CA GLY A 10 31.52 62.18 -26.16
C GLY A 10 30.85 62.39 -24.79
N SER A 11 29.59 62.01 -24.69
CA SER A 11 28.80 62.05 -23.44
C SER A 11 28.07 60.74 -23.20
N TYR A 12 27.80 60.40 -21.92
CA TYR A 12 27.10 59.17 -21.57
C TYR A 12 25.62 59.40 -21.26
N SER A 13 24.77 58.51 -21.75
CA SER A 13 23.38 58.37 -21.31
C SER A 13 23.33 57.49 -20.05
N TYR A 14 23.14 58.11 -18.88
CA TYR A 14 23.08 57.39 -17.60
C TYR A 14 21.98 56.32 -17.54
N GLN A 15 20.89 56.49 -18.30
CA GLN A 15 19.82 55.49 -18.39
C GLN A 15 20.29 54.20 -19.05
N LEU A 16 21.02 54.30 -20.17
CA LEU A 16 21.56 53.14 -20.88
C LEU A 16 22.73 52.52 -20.12
N VAL A 17 23.55 53.33 -19.44
CA VAL A 17 24.58 52.82 -18.53
C VAL A 17 23.96 51.96 -17.43
N THR A 18 22.92 52.48 -16.76
CA THR A 18 22.22 51.75 -15.70
C THR A 18 21.58 50.46 -16.23
N LEU A 19 20.92 50.51 -17.40
CA LEU A 19 20.34 49.33 -18.04
C LEU A 19 21.40 48.26 -18.37
N SER A 20 22.56 48.68 -18.90
CA SER A 20 23.66 47.75 -19.21
C SER A 20 24.15 47.02 -17.95
N ILE A 21 24.28 47.73 -16.82
CA ILE A 21 24.71 47.15 -15.54
C ILE A 21 23.66 46.16 -15.02
N LEU A 22 22.36 46.51 -15.07
CA LEU A 22 21.29 45.61 -14.65
C LEU A 22 21.25 44.31 -15.48
N ILE A 23 21.47 44.40 -16.79
CA ILE A 23 21.56 43.23 -17.67
C ILE A 23 22.75 42.34 -17.28
N ALA A 24 23.91 42.92 -16.98
CA ALA A 24 25.07 42.14 -16.53
C ALA A 24 24.83 41.44 -15.17
N ILE A 25 24.13 42.09 -14.23
CA ILE A 25 23.75 41.47 -12.95
C ILE A 25 22.79 40.29 -13.20
N PHE A 26 21.79 40.47 -14.06
CA PHE A 26 20.83 39.41 -14.38
C PHE A 26 21.50 38.24 -15.11
N ALA A 27 22.40 38.53 -16.06
CA ALA A 27 23.21 37.52 -16.75
C ALA A 27 24.12 36.75 -15.78
N SER A 28 24.72 37.45 -14.82
CA SER A 28 25.56 36.84 -13.78
C SER A 28 24.75 35.95 -12.83
N TYR A 29 23.53 36.35 -12.47
CA TYR A 29 22.63 35.51 -11.68
C TYR A 29 22.22 34.25 -12.46
N ALA A 30 21.85 34.39 -13.73
CA ALA A 30 21.54 33.27 -14.60
C ALA A 30 22.73 32.30 -14.71
N ALA A 31 23.95 32.82 -14.81
CA ALA A 31 25.19 32.02 -14.86
C ALA A 31 25.35 31.12 -13.63
N LEU A 32 25.13 31.67 -12.42
CA LEU A 32 25.22 30.91 -11.17
C LEU A 32 24.16 29.79 -11.10
N GLU A 33 22.94 30.07 -11.54
CA GLU A 33 21.84 29.10 -11.50
C GLU A 33 22.02 27.99 -12.54
N LEU A 34 22.55 28.32 -13.72
CA LEU A 34 22.88 27.36 -14.78
C LEU A 34 24.11 26.51 -14.41
N ALA A 35 25.12 27.09 -13.77
CA ALA A 35 26.30 26.37 -13.32
C ALA A 35 25.96 25.22 -12.35
N ALA A 36 25.04 25.47 -11.41
CA ALA A 36 24.54 24.42 -10.51
C ALA A 36 23.85 23.28 -11.30
N ARG A 37 23.00 23.62 -12.28
CA ARG A 37 22.30 22.62 -13.12
C ARG A 37 23.23 21.76 -13.94
N ILE A 38 24.18 22.38 -14.63
CA ILE A 38 25.13 21.64 -15.49
C ILE A 38 25.97 20.69 -14.62
N THR A 39 26.24 21.06 -13.37
CA THR A 39 26.95 20.21 -12.41
C THR A 39 26.12 19.00 -11.98
N ALA A 40 24.81 19.18 -11.75
CA ALA A 40 23.90 18.10 -11.36
C ALA A 40 23.51 17.16 -12.53
N ALA A 41 23.52 17.66 -13.76
CA ALA A 41 23.11 16.90 -14.94
C ALA A 41 24.19 15.92 -15.46
N ILE A 42 23.76 14.78 -16.00
CA ILE A 42 24.60 13.71 -16.56
C ILE A 42 24.22 13.46 -18.03
N GLY A 43 25.21 13.05 -18.84
CA GLY A 43 24.97 12.61 -20.23
C GLY A 43 24.45 13.71 -21.15
N ARG A 44 23.49 13.39 -22.03
CA ARG A 44 22.94 14.32 -23.03
C ARG A 44 22.28 15.57 -22.42
N VAL A 45 21.64 15.41 -21.26
CA VAL A 45 20.96 16.52 -20.56
C VAL A 45 21.96 17.60 -20.13
N ARG A 46 23.18 17.19 -19.71
CA ARG A 46 24.27 18.11 -19.38
C ARG A 46 24.68 18.96 -20.58
N SER A 47 24.82 18.35 -21.75
CA SER A 47 25.20 19.06 -22.98
C SER A 47 24.16 20.09 -23.40
N VAL A 48 22.87 19.75 -23.27
CA VAL A 48 21.76 20.68 -23.55
C VAL A 48 21.79 21.87 -22.60
N TRP A 49 21.97 21.64 -21.30
CA TRP A 49 22.10 22.72 -20.32
C TRP A 49 23.33 23.61 -20.55
N LEU A 50 24.45 23.02 -20.95
CA LEU A 50 25.67 23.78 -21.27
C LEU A 50 25.46 24.65 -22.51
N ALA A 51 24.90 24.10 -23.59
CA ALA A 51 24.64 24.84 -24.82
C ALA A 51 23.61 25.96 -24.60
N GLY A 52 22.48 25.65 -23.96
CA GLY A 52 21.43 26.63 -23.65
C GLY A 52 21.94 27.71 -22.70
N GLY A 53 22.70 27.33 -21.67
CA GLY A 53 23.28 28.26 -20.70
C GLY A 53 24.35 29.16 -21.31
N ALA A 54 25.21 28.63 -22.17
CA ALA A 54 26.23 29.42 -22.87
C ALA A 54 25.60 30.46 -23.80
N THR A 55 24.53 30.09 -24.51
CA THR A 55 23.78 31.00 -25.37
C THR A 55 23.10 32.10 -24.55
N ALA A 56 22.38 31.75 -23.49
CA ALA A 56 21.68 32.72 -22.64
C ALA A 56 22.65 33.71 -21.97
N MET A 57 23.74 33.19 -21.40
CA MET A 57 24.77 34.02 -20.77
C MET A 57 25.53 34.87 -21.80
N GLY A 58 25.87 34.30 -22.96
CA GLY A 58 26.54 35.00 -24.05
C GLY A 58 25.72 36.16 -24.59
N ILE A 59 24.40 35.96 -24.80
CA ILE A 59 23.46 37.03 -25.14
C ILE A 59 23.45 38.11 -24.06
N GLY A 60 23.42 37.74 -22.77
CA GLY A 60 23.46 38.69 -21.66
C GLY A 60 24.71 39.56 -21.64
N ILE A 61 25.90 38.96 -21.78
CA ILE A 61 27.19 39.67 -21.79
C ILE A 61 27.29 40.57 -23.02
N TRP A 62 26.93 40.05 -24.19
CA TRP A 62 26.96 40.80 -25.45
C TRP A 62 25.98 41.99 -25.43
N SER A 63 24.75 41.78 -24.95
CA SER A 63 23.74 42.83 -24.85
C SER A 63 24.14 43.94 -23.88
N MET A 64 24.79 43.60 -22.76
CA MET A 64 25.39 44.62 -21.89
C MET A 64 26.40 45.46 -22.65
N HIS A 65 27.34 44.83 -23.36
CA HIS A 65 28.36 45.54 -24.14
C HIS A 65 27.74 46.42 -25.23
N TYR A 66 26.79 45.89 -26.00
CA TYR A 66 26.13 46.61 -27.08
C TYR A 66 25.35 47.83 -26.56
N ILE A 67 24.57 47.67 -25.49
CA ILE A 67 23.85 48.78 -24.85
C ILE A 67 24.82 49.79 -24.24
N GLY A 68 25.95 49.33 -23.68
CA GLY A 68 27.02 50.18 -23.18
C GLY A 68 27.68 51.03 -24.27
N MET A 69 27.91 50.47 -25.47
CA MET A 69 28.36 51.24 -26.62
C MET A 69 27.35 52.31 -27.02
N LEU A 70 26.05 51.99 -27.01
CA LEU A 70 24.97 52.94 -27.32
C LEU A 70 24.76 53.98 -26.23
N ALA A 71 25.23 53.72 -25.01
CA ALA A 71 25.23 54.70 -23.94
C ALA A 71 26.21 55.84 -24.23
N PHE A 72 27.29 55.60 -24.99
CA PHE A 72 28.25 56.63 -25.36
C PHE A 72 27.83 57.36 -26.64
N ARG A 73 27.50 58.64 -26.52
CA ARG A 73 27.04 59.49 -27.63
C ARG A 73 28.18 60.36 -28.14
N LEU A 74 28.49 60.19 -29.43
CA LEU A 74 29.35 61.08 -30.18
C LEU A 74 28.52 62.14 -30.93
N PRO A 75 29.10 63.31 -31.24
CA PRO A 75 28.43 64.36 -32.02
C PRO A 75 28.31 64.03 -33.53
N ILE A 76 28.46 62.76 -33.91
CA ILE A 76 28.39 62.25 -35.28
C ILE A 76 27.55 60.97 -35.32
N PRO A 77 26.88 60.66 -36.45
CA PRO A 77 26.12 59.42 -36.58
C PRO A 77 27.08 58.21 -36.59
N VAL A 78 26.73 57.19 -35.80
CA VAL A 78 27.44 55.92 -35.73
C VAL A 78 26.51 54.82 -36.25
N LEU A 79 26.96 54.08 -37.27
CA LEU A 79 26.30 52.89 -37.81
C LEU A 79 27.07 51.64 -37.37
N TYR A 80 26.46 50.46 -37.48
CA TYR A 80 27.07 49.20 -37.06
C TYR A 80 27.04 48.15 -38.16
N ASP A 81 28.19 47.56 -38.45
CA ASP A 81 28.35 46.46 -39.38
C ASP A 81 27.79 45.15 -38.80
N TRP A 82 26.62 44.69 -39.29
CA TRP A 82 25.91 43.58 -38.68
C TRP A 82 26.69 42.24 -38.66
N PRO A 83 27.52 41.87 -39.67
CA PRO A 83 28.30 40.63 -39.61
C PRO A 83 29.35 40.67 -38.49
N THR A 84 30.03 41.81 -38.33
CA THR A 84 31.03 41.98 -37.26
C THR A 84 30.36 41.99 -35.88
N VAL A 85 29.16 42.59 -35.77
CA VAL A 85 28.34 42.50 -34.55
C VAL A 85 27.99 41.04 -34.23
N LEU A 86 27.58 40.25 -35.21
CA LEU A 86 27.28 38.83 -35.01
C LEU A 86 28.52 38.02 -34.59
N LEU A 87 29.69 38.31 -35.17
CA LEU A 87 30.95 37.70 -34.77
C LEU A 87 31.29 37.98 -33.30
N SER A 88 31.05 39.21 -32.82
CA SER A 88 31.23 39.55 -31.41
C SER A 88 30.29 38.75 -30.49
N LEU A 89 29.03 38.51 -30.91
CA LEU A 89 28.09 37.67 -30.16
C LEU A 89 28.57 36.21 -30.07
N ILE A 90 29.10 35.65 -31.16
CA ILE A 90 29.68 34.29 -31.15
C ILE A 90 30.85 34.21 -30.17
N ALA A 91 31.72 35.22 -30.14
CA ALA A 91 32.80 35.29 -29.15
C ALA A 91 32.28 35.32 -27.71
N ALA A 92 31.18 36.04 -27.45
CA ALA A 92 30.51 36.07 -26.14
C ALA A 92 29.98 34.70 -25.72
N ILE A 93 29.31 33.99 -26.64
CA ILE A 93 28.76 32.65 -26.41
C ILE A 93 29.89 31.65 -26.17
N PHE A 94 30.98 31.74 -26.93
CA PHE A 94 32.15 30.89 -26.73
C PHE A 94 32.80 31.12 -25.36
N ALA A 95 33.06 32.38 -24.98
CA ALA A 95 33.60 32.73 -23.65
C ALA A 95 32.67 32.19 -22.54
N SER A 96 31.36 32.28 -22.76
CA SER A 96 30.34 31.79 -21.84
C SER A 96 30.33 30.26 -21.71
N ALA A 97 30.50 29.55 -22.82
CA ALA A 97 30.62 28.10 -22.83
C ALA A 97 31.85 27.62 -22.06
N VAL A 98 33.01 28.27 -22.25
CA VAL A 98 34.24 27.97 -21.50
C VAL A 98 34.01 28.18 -20.01
N ALA A 99 33.40 29.30 -19.63
CA ALA A 99 33.12 29.60 -18.23
C ALA A 99 32.24 28.54 -17.56
N LEU A 100 31.09 28.20 -18.16
CA LEU A 100 30.19 27.19 -17.63
C LEU A 100 30.82 25.79 -17.65
N PHE A 101 31.64 25.47 -18.65
CA PHE A 101 32.35 24.21 -18.71
C PHE A 101 33.37 24.06 -17.58
N VAL A 102 34.16 25.10 -17.30
CA VAL A 102 35.15 25.10 -16.21
C VAL A 102 34.45 25.05 -14.85
N VAL A 103 33.44 25.89 -14.65
CA VAL A 103 32.68 25.98 -13.39
C VAL A 103 31.81 24.76 -13.13
N SER A 104 31.51 23.91 -14.11
CA SER A 104 30.69 22.69 -13.90
C SER A 104 31.49 21.41 -13.64
N ARG A 105 32.81 21.50 -13.44
CA ARG A 105 33.69 20.34 -13.15
C ARG A 105 33.64 19.93 -11.68
N LYS A 106 33.72 18.63 -11.35
CA LYS A 106 33.68 18.17 -9.94
C LYS A 106 34.72 18.86 -9.04
N LYS A 107 35.95 19.05 -9.51
CA LYS A 107 37.00 19.82 -8.83
C LYS A 107 37.58 20.85 -9.80
N MET A 108 37.86 22.05 -9.31
CA MET A 108 38.59 23.10 -10.04
C MET A 108 39.85 23.41 -9.25
N GLY A 109 41.01 23.05 -9.81
CA GLY A 109 42.29 23.49 -9.29
C GLY A 109 42.66 24.86 -9.86
N TRP A 110 43.67 25.49 -9.26
CA TRP A 110 44.22 26.76 -9.72
C TRP A 110 44.66 26.77 -11.20
N PRO A 111 45.27 25.70 -11.76
CA PRO A 111 45.64 25.70 -13.18
C PRO A 111 44.43 25.79 -14.12
N GLN A 112 43.33 25.08 -13.80
CA GLN A 112 42.11 25.13 -14.61
C GLN A 112 41.41 26.48 -14.47
N ALA A 113 41.46 27.09 -13.27
CA ALA A 113 40.92 28.43 -13.05
C ALA A 113 41.70 29.49 -13.85
N LEU A 114 43.03 29.44 -13.83
CA LEU A 114 43.90 30.37 -14.57
C LEU A 114 43.76 30.22 -16.09
N LEU A 115 43.77 28.99 -16.59
CA LEU A 115 43.56 28.74 -18.02
C LEU A 115 42.14 29.15 -18.44
N GLY A 116 41.15 28.79 -17.63
CA GLY A 116 39.75 29.18 -17.85
C GLY A 116 39.56 30.70 -17.87
N SER A 117 40.20 31.43 -16.94
CA SER A 117 40.11 32.89 -16.88
C SER A 117 40.84 33.58 -18.02
N ALA A 118 41.98 33.04 -18.47
CA ALA A 118 42.69 33.57 -19.63
C ALA A 118 41.85 33.41 -20.92
N ILE A 119 41.26 32.23 -21.14
CA ILE A 119 40.40 31.98 -22.31
C ILE A 119 39.10 32.79 -22.24
N MET A 120 38.43 32.80 -21.08
CA MET A 120 37.20 33.57 -20.87
C MET A 120 37.47 35.08 -21.01
N GLY A 121 38.48 35.61 -20.30
CA GLY A 121 38.83 37.02 -20.32
C GLY A 121 39.28 37.49 -21.70
N GLY A 122 40.10 36.68 -22.39
CA GLY A 122 40.45 36.91 -23.80
C GLY A 122 39.22 36.90 -24.71
N GLY A 123 38.28 35.97 -24.50
CA GLY A 123 37.02 35.92 -25.25
C GLY A 123 36.13 37.15 -25.03
N ILE A 124 36.03 37.65 -23.79
CA ILE A 124 35.28 38.88 -23.49
C ILE A 124 35.98 40.11 -24.08
N ALA A 125 37.32 40.20 -24.01
CA ALA A 125 38.08 41.28 -24.64
C ALA A 125 37.92 41.26 -26.17
N THR A 126 38.01 40.07 -26.80
CA THR A 126 37.74 39.88 -28.23
C THR A 126 36.33 40.33 -28.58
N MET A 127 35.31 39.89 -27.83
CA MET A 127 33.94 40.34 -28.02
C MET A 127 33.82 41.86 -27.96
N HIS A 128 34.43 42.49 -26.95
CA HIS A 128 34.39 43.94 -26.76
C HIS A 128 35.03 44.71 -27.93
N TYR A 129 36.27 44.35 -28.30
CA TYR A 129 37.00 45.08 -29.34
C TYR A 129 36.51 44.76 -30.76
N THR A 130 36.01 43.54 -31.01
CA THR A 130 35.29 43.24 -32.24
C THR A 130 33.98 44.02 -32.32
N GLY A 131 33.26 44.20 -31.20
CA GLY A 131 32.07 45.05 -31.14
C GLY A 131 32.38 46.51 -31.46
N MET A 132 33.47 47.07 -30.92
CA MET A 132 33.95 48.41 -31.25
C MET A 132 34.38 48.54 -32.72
N ALA A 133 35.04 47.51 -33.27
CA ALA A 133 35.46 47.48 -34.68
C ALA A 133 34.28 47.43 -35.66
N ALA A 134 33.08 47.07 -35.19
CA ALA A 134 31.86 47.11 -35.98
C ALA A 134 31.32 48.53 -36.20
N MET A 135 31.77 49.53 -35.44
CA MET A 135 31.36 50.92 -35.61
C MET A 135 31.82 51.47 -36.96
N ARG A 136 30.87 52.05 -37.71
CA ARG A 136 31.07 52.75 -38.98
C ARG A 136 30.67 54.20 -38.79
N MET A 137 31.64 55.09 -38.81
CA MET A 137 31.47 56.53 -38.56
C MET A 137 32.57 57.30 -39.29
N PRO A 138 32.37 58.60 -39.60
CA PRO A 138 33.38 59.45 -40.22
C PRO A 138 34.47 59.89 -39.20
N ALA A 139 35.05 58.91 -38.50
CA ALA A 139 36.09 59.10 -37.50
C ALA A 139 36.99 57.87 -37.41
N MET A 140 38.28 58.10 -37.14
CA MET A 140 39.22 57.05 -36.79
C MET A 140 39.14 56.77 -35.29
N CYS A 141 38.97 55.50 -34.93
CA CYS A 141 39.09 55.02 -33.57
C CYS A 141 40.55 54.61 -33.32
N SER A 142 41.21 55.28 -32.37
CA SER A 142 42.54 54.93 -31.88
C SER A 142 42.46 54.58 -30.39
N TYR A 143 43.41 53.81 -29.88
CA TYR A 143 43.40 53.38 -28.48
C TYR A 143 44.61 53.91 -27.73
N ASP A 144 44.39 54.37 -26.50
CA ASP A 144 45.44 54.59 -25.54
C ASP A 144 46.04 53.23 -25.12
N PRO A 145 47.34 52.96 -25.38
CA PRO A 145 47.94 51.67 -25.11
C PRO A 145 47.81 51.22 -23.65
N TRP A 146 47.88 52.16 -22.69
CA TRP A 146 47.84 51.82 -21.27
C TRP A 146 46.45 51.38 -20.83
N LEU A 147 45.41 52.15 -21.18
CA LEU A 147 44.03 51.81 -20.83
C LEU A 147 43.53 50.59 -21.61
N PHE A 148 44.01 50.39 -22.84
CA PHE A 148 43.73 49.18 -23.62
C PHE A 148 44.32 47.94 -22.94
N THR A 149 45.61 47.96 -22.57
CA THR A 149 46.22 46.84 -21.87
C THR A 149 45.56 46.61 -20.50
N LEU A 150 45.21 47.68 -19.78
CA LEU A 150 44.51 47.61 -18.51
C LEU A 150 43.14 46.94 -18.64
N SER A 151 42.35 47.25 -19.67
CA SER A 151 41.04 46.62 -19.88
C SER A 151 41.16 45.11 -20.13
N VAL A 152 42.19 44.68 -20.88
CA VAL A 152 42.45 43.27 -21.19
C VAL A 152 42.89 42.52 -19.93
N VAL A 153 43.79 43.11 -19.13
CA VAL A 153 44.19 42.55 -17.82
C VAL A 153 42.98 42.47 -16.90
N LEU A 154 42.16 43.52 -16.85
CA LEU A 154 40.94 43.57 -16.06
C LEU A 154 39.95 42.47 -16.49
N ALA A 155 39.81 42.21 -17.79
CA ALA A 155 38.99 41.12 -18.31
C ALA A 155 39.42 39.75 -17.74
N ILE A 156 40.73 39.46 -17.74
CA ILE A 156 41.26 38.18 -17.23
C ILE A 156 41.08 38.07 -15.71
N VAL A 157 41.41 39.13 -14.96
CA VAL A 157 41.28 39.14 -13.50
C VAL A 157 39.82 38.99 -13.08
N ILE A 158 38.91 39.72 -13.73
CA ILE A 158 37.48 39.64 -13.48
C ILE A 158 36.94 38.25 -13.82
N SER A 159 37.37 37.67 -14.95
CA SER A 159 37.02 36.28 -15.28
C SER A 159 37.51 35.30 -14.22
N LEU A 160 38.71 35.48 -13.66
CA LEU A 160 39.20 34.61 -12.58
C LEU A 160 38.32 34.71 -11.33
N VAL A 161 37.99 35.92 -10.90
CA VAL A 161 37.10 36.16 -9.74
C VAL A 161 35.71 35.58 -10.01
N ALA A 162 35.17 35.79 -11.21
CA ALA A 162 33.87 35.27 -11.61
C ALA A 162 33.82 33.74 -11.61
N LEU A 163 34.84 33.08 -12.17
CA LEU A 163 34.93 31.61 -12.17
C LEU A 163 35.08 31.07 -10.74
N TRP A 164 35.92 31.70 -9.91
CA TRP A 164 36.11 31.30 -8.52
C TRP A 164 34.81 31.42 -7.72
N LEU A 165 34.12 32.56 -7.84
CA LEU A 165 32.89 32.83 -7.12
C LEU A 165 31.75 31.90 -7.61
N ALA A 166 31.63 31.71 -8.92
CA ALA A 166 30.66 30.79 -9.48
C ALA A 166 30.92 29.33 -9.08
N PHE A 167 32.18 28.92 -9.01
CA PHE A 167 32.55 27.58 -8.55
C PHE A 167 32.23 27.36 -7.07
N ARG A 168 32.41 28.37 -6.22
CA ARG A 168 32.15 28.28 -4.78
C ARG A 168 30.65 28.35 -4.45
N LEU A 169 29.90 29.15 -5.19
CA LEU A 169 28.46 29.36 -4.96
C LEU A 169 27.54 28.39 -5.72
N ARG A 170 28.08 27.49 -6.55
CA ARG A 170 27.29 26.47 -7.25
C ARG A 170 26.84 25.31 -6.34
N GLU A 171 27.54 25.07 -5.22
CA GLU A 171 27.23 23.93 -4.34
C GLU A 171 25.87 24.14 -3.67
N GLU A 172 25.04 23.09 -3.70
CA GLU A 172 23.61 23.13 -3.37
C GLU A 172 23.32 23.19 -1.87
N ASP A 173 24.36 23.16 -1.02
CA ASP A 173 24.19 23.11 0.42
C ASP A 173 23.86 24.49 0.98
N LYS A 174 22.56 24.77 1.12
CA LYS A 174 21.97 25.89 1.89
C LYS A 174 22.72 27.22 1.79
N SER A 175 23.36 27.52 0.66
CA SER A 175 23.92 28.85 0.41
C SER A 175 22.74 29.80 0.49
N GLU A 176 22.65 30.58 1.57
CA GLU A 176 21.60 31.58 1.76
C GLU A 176 21.44 32.30 0.42
N PHE A 177 20.20 32.39 -0.08
CA PHE A 177 19.84 33.12 -1.30
C PHE A 177 20.61 34.45 -1.44
N ARG A 178 20.90 35.08 -0.30
CA ARG A 178 21.76 36.27 -0.11
C ARG A 178 23.16 36.15 -0.74
N TRP A 179 23.87 35.05 -0.57
CA TRP A 179 25.22 34.88 -1.12
C TRP A 179 25.24 34.72 -2.64
N LYS A 180 24.22 34.07 -3.21
CA LYS A 180 24.04 34.02 -4.67
C LYS A 180 23.74 35.39 -5.26
N VAL A 181 22.86 36.16 -4.61
CA VAL A 181 22.58 37.54 -5.02
C VAL A 181 23.82 38.42 -4.90
N ALA A 182 24.55 38.34 -3.78
CA ALA A 182 25.80 39.06 -3.58
C ALA A 182 26.85 38.69 -4.64
N GLY A 183 26.98 37.40 -4.98
CA GLY A 183 27.88 36.94 -6.03
C GLY A 183 27.50 37.45 -7.41
N ALA A 184 26.20 37.46 -7.74
CA ALA A 184 25.68 38.01 -8.98
C ALA A 184 25.90 39.53 -9.08
N LEU A 185 25.78 40.28 -7.98
CA LEU A 185 26.09 41.71 -7.93
C LEU A 185 27.57 41.96 -8.22
N VAL A 186 28.47 41.24 -7.54
CA VAL A 186 29.92 41.38 -7.73
C VAL A 186 30.32 41.04 -9.18
N MET A 187 29.88 39.89 -9.69
CA MET A 187 30.15 39.48 -11.08
C MET A 187 29.50 40.46 -12.08
N GLY A 188 28.29 40.92 -11.81
CA GLY A 188 27.52 41.81 -12.67
C GLY A 188 28.06 43.24 -12.74
N SER A 189 28.73 43.73 -11.70
CA SER A 189 29.46 45.01 -11.73
C SER A 189 30.82 44.91 -12.41
N ALA A 190 31.40 43.71 -12.44
CA ALA A 190 32.74 43.50 -12.98
C ALA A 190 32.77 43.59 -14.53
N ILE A 191 31.80 42.97 -15.22
CA ILE A 191 31.77 42.99 -16.71
C ILE A 191 31.63 44.43 -17.27
N PRO A 192 30.73 45.30 -16.76
CA PRO A 192 30.67 46.70 -17.14
C PRO A 192 31.95 47.48 -16.81
N SER A 193 32.63 47.16 -15.69
CA SER A 193 33.90 47.83 -15.33
C SER A 193 34.97 47.64 -16.40
N MET A 194 35.09 46.42 -16.94
CA MET A 194 35.97 46.16 -18.08
C MET A 194 35.52 46.92 -19.33
N HIS A 195 34.23 46.86 -19.65
CA HIS A 195 33.67 47.52 -20.84
C HIS A 195 33.93 49.04 -20.85
N TYR A 196 33.63 49.73 -19.75
CA TYR A 196 33.79 51.18 -19.67
C TYR A 196 35.27 51.59 -19.58
N THR A 197 36.15 50.73 -19.05
CA THR A 197 37.61 50.93 -19.16
C THR A 197 38.07 50.83 -20.62
N GLY A 198 37.54 49.87 -21.37
CA GLY A 198 37.80 49.74 -22.81
C GLY A 198 37.28 50.92 -23.63
N MET A 199 36.10 51.45 -23.29
CA MET A 199 35.57 52.68 -23.88
C MET A 199 36.43 53.91 -23.54
N ALA A 200 36.92 54.01 -22.31
CA ALA A 200 37.81 55.10 -21.89
C ALA A 200 39.17 55.07 -22.61
N ALA A 201 39.61 53.89 -23.07
CA ALA A 201 40.80 53.76 -23.90
C ALA A 201 40.60 54.31 -25.33
N ALA A 202 39.37 54.39 -25.83
CA ALA A 202 39.09 54.78 -27.20
C ALA A 202 39.11 56.31 -27.37
N ARG A 203 39.87 56.79 -28.38
CA ARG A 203 39.91 58.19 -28.82
C ARG A 203 39.43 58.28 -30.26
N PHE A 204 38.46 59.16 -30.49
CA PHE A 204 37.85 59.36 -31.80
C PHE A 204 38.32 60.66 -32.42
N THR A 205 39.03 60.58 -33.55
CA THR A 205 39.48 61.74 -34.32
C THR A 205 38.70 61.82 -35.63
N PRO A 206 38.16 62.99 -36.02
CA PRO A 206 37.42 63.15 -37.27
C PRO A 206 38.23 62.65 -38.47
N SER A 207 37.57 62.00 -39.43
CA SER A 207 38.19 61.52 -40.66
C SER A 207 37.39 61.95 -41.88
N SER A 208 38.09 62.37 -42.93
CA SER A 208 37.49 62.70 -44.23
C SER A 208 37.19 61.46 -45.09
N ILE A 209 37.60 60.26 -44.64
CA ILE A 209 37.34 59.01 -45.32
C ILE A 209 35.86 58.64 -45.14
N VAL A 210 35.15 58.48 -46.26
CA VAL A 210 33.74 58.03 -46.25
C VAL A 210 33.71 56.56 -45.80
N PRO A 211 33.01 56.23 -44.70
CA PRO A 211 32.93 54.85 -44.23
C PRO A 211 32.15 53.96 -45.20
N VAL A 212 32.59 52.72 -45.38
CA VAL A 212 31.84 51.70 -46.14
C VAL A 212 30.57 51.32 -45.37
N THR A 213 29.40 51.49 -46.00
CA THR A 213 28.09 51.31 -45.36
C THR A 213 27.27 50.13 -45.87
N THR A 214 27.82 49.28 -46.74
CA THR A 214 27.10 48.17 -47.42
C THR A 214 26.32 47.24 -46.47
N ASN A 215 26.88 46.95 -45.28
CA ASN A 215 26.26 46.12 -44.24
C ASN A 215 25.95 46.91 -42.95
N ALA A 216 25.97 48.24 -43.02
CA ALA A 216 25.87 49.10 -41.84
C ALA A 216 24.41 49.41 -41.51
N VAL A 217 24.02 49.18 -40.26
CA VAL A 217 22.66 49.38 -39.74
C VAL A 217 22.66 50.53 -38.74
N SER A 218 21.64 51.39 -38.79
CA SER A 218 21.44 52.45 -37.81
C SER A 218 20.71 51.95 -36.57
N THR A 219 21.06 52.51 -35.41
CA THR A 219 20.40 52.14 -34.15
C THR A 219 19.21 53.04 -33.88
N SER A 220 18.03 52.43 -33.76
CA SER A 220 16.79 53.09 -33.35
C SER A 220 16.45 52.77 -31.90
N THR A 221 15.59 53.59 -31.29
CA THR A 221 15.02 53.29 -29.97
C THR A 221 14.35 51.91 -29.96
N LEU A 222 13.67 51.53 -31.05
CA LEU A 222 13.08 50.20 -31.24
C LEU A 222 14.13 49.07 -31.23
N GLY A 223 15.31 49.30 -31.80
CA GLY A 223 16.41 48.33 -31.76
C GLY A 223 16.95 48.13 -30.34
N ILE A 224 17.12 49.22 -29.58
CA ILE A 224 17.58 49.17 -28.19
C ILE A 224 16.55 48.44 -27.30
N THR A 225 15.27 48.81 -27.42
CA THR A 225 14.21 48.15 -26.65
C THR A 225 14.04 46.69 -27.04
N GLY A 226 14.14 46.36 -28.34
CA GLY A 226 14.09 44.99 -28.84
C GLY A 226 15.21 44.12 -28.28
N VAL A 227 16.48 44.54 -28.38
CA VAL A 227 17.62 43.78 -27.83
C VAL A 227 17.48 43.61 -26.31
N SER A 228 17.09 44.66 -25.60
CA SER A 228 16.91 44.61 -24.14
C SER A 228 15.79 43.63 -23.75
N ALA A 229 14.64 43.71 -24.42
CA ALA A 229 13.49 42.83 -24.15
C ALA A 229 13.81 41.36 -24.45
N VAL A 230 14.43 41.07 -25.60
CA VAL A 230 14.83 39.71 -25.96
C VAL A 230 15.85 39.16 -24.96
N THR A 231 16.81 39.98 -24.53
CA THR A 231 17.83 39.57 -23.55
C THR A 231 17.20 39.21 -22.20
N LEU A 232 16.33 40.08 -21.68
CA LEU A 232 15.63 39.83 -20.41
C LEU A 232 14.72 38.61 -20.51
N LEU A 233 14.06 38.41 -21.66
CA LEU A 233 13.24 37.21 -21.92
C LEU A 233 14.10 35.94 -21.91
N VAL A 234 15.21 35.90 -22.65
CA VAL A 234 16.10 34.74 -22.73
C VAL A 234 16.67 34.40 -21.35
N LEU A 235 17.15 35.40 -20.62
CA LEU A 235 17.68 35.21 -19.26
C LEU A 235 16.57 34.78 -18.28
N GLY A 236 15.38 35.37 -18.39
CA GLY A 236 14.22 35.03 -17.57
C GLY A 236 13.75 33.60 -17.80
N VAL A 237 13.67 33.15 -19.05
CA VAL A 237 13.36 31.77 -19.41
C VAL A 237 14.44 30.83 -18.86
N ALA A 238 15.74 31.14 -19.03
CA ALA A 238 16.82 30.31 -18.51
C ALA A 238 16.73 30.11 -16.98
N ILE A 239 16.45 31.19 -16.24
CA ILE A 239 16.24 31.13 -14.78
C ILE A 239 14.97 30.35 -14.43
N LEU A 240 13.86 30.60 -15.14
CA LEU A 240 12.59 29.93 -14.89
C LEU A 240 12.68 28.42 -15.14
N THR A 241 13.23 27.99 -16.28
CA THR A 241 13.41 26.58 -16.60
C THR A 241 14.29 25.89 -15.55
N SER A 242 15.36 26.55 -15.10
CA SER A 242 16.22 26.00 -14.05
C SER A 242 15.51 25.89 -12.69
N THR A 243 14.69 26.88 -12.31
CA THR A 243 13.98 26.85 -11.03
C THR A 243 12.81 25.87 -11.02
N MET A 244 12.08 25.72 -12.13
CA MET A 244 11.00 24.74 -12.28
C MET A 244 11.50 23.30 -12.23
N ASP A 245 12.58 22.99 -12.96
CA ASP A 245 13.22 21.67 -12.93
C ASP A 245 13.63 21.25 -11.49
N ARG A 246 14.04 22.22 -10.65
CA ARG A 246 14.30 21.99 -9.22
C ARG A 246 13.09 21.52 -8.45
N ARG A 247 11.96 22.19 -8.65
CA ARG A 247 10.74 21.94 -7.89
C ARG A 247 10.20 20.55 -8.23
N PHE A 248 10.12 20.25 -9.53
CA PHE A 248 9.62 18.95 -9.97
C PHE A 248 10.49 17.76 -9.54
N SER A 249 11.83 17.90 -9.58
CA SER A 249 12.73 16.83 -9.12
C SER A 249 12.62 16.60 -7.61
N SER A 250 12.56 17.67 -6.81
CA SER A 250 12.40 17.57 -5.35
C SER A 250 11.04 17.00 -4.95
N GLU A 251 9.96 17.42 -5.60
CA GLU A 251 8.61 16.91 -5.35
C GLU A 251 8.52 15.41 -5.68
N ARG A 252 9.17 14.96 -6.77
CA ARG A 252 9.21 13.55 -7.14
C ARG A 252 9.93 12.70 -6.08
N LEU A 253 11.08 13.16 -5.60
CA LEU A 253 11.82 12.46 -4.53
C LEU A 253 11.01 12.41 -3.23
N GLN A 254 10.32 13.50 -2.89
CA GLN A 254 9.49 13.56 -1.69
C GLN A 254 8.26 12.66 -1.81
N ALA A 255 7.62 12.60 -2.98
CA ALA A 255 6.49 11.71 -3.24
C ALA A 255 6.90 10.23 -3.17
N GLU A 256 8.04 9.87 -3.76
CA GLU A 256 8.59 8.51 -3.69
C GLU A 256 8.94 8.12 -2.24
N GLY A 257 9.56 9.05 -1.49
CA GLY A 257 9.86 8.86 -0.07
C GLY A 257 8.61 8.68 0.79
N LYS A 258 7.57 9.50 0.57
CA LYS A 258 6.28 9.35 1.26
C LYS A 258 5.61 8.01 0.97
N PHE A 259 5.59 7.59 -0.31
CA PHE A 259 5.02 6.30 -0.70
C PHE A 259 5.74 5.13 -0.02
N ARG A 260 7.08 5.13 -0.05
CA ARG A 260 7.87 4.12 0.68
C ARG A 260 7.59 4.14 2.18
N GLY A 261 7.49 5.32 2.79
CA GLY A 261 7.16 5.46 4.21
C GLY A 261 5.80 4.85 4.57
N LEU A 262 4.78 5.03 3.73
CA LEU A 262 3.45 4.44 3.94
C LEU A 262 3.46 2.90 3.83
N LEU A 263 4.21 2.34 2.88
CA LEU A 263 4.37 0.89 2.76
C LEU A 263 5.08 0.28 3.98
N GLU A 264 6.13 0.95 4.47
CA GLU A 264 6.90 0.48 5.64
C GLU A 264 6.11 0.55 6.95
N ALA A 265 5.22 1.54 7.09
CA ALA A 265 4.39 1.69 8.28
C ALA A 265 3.17 0.76 8.32
N ALA A 266 2.88 0.03 7.23
CA ALA A 266 1.73 -0.88 7.18
C ALA A 266 1.89 -2.03 8.20
N PRO A 267 0.80 -2.42 8.91
CA PRO A 267 0.85 -3.49 9.90
C PRO A 267 0.94 -4.88 9.26
N ASP A 268 0.38 -5.06 8.07
CA ASP A 268 0.41 -6.31 7.33
C ASP A 268 1.67 -6.40 6.44
N ALA A 269 2.05 -7.63 6.08
CA ALA A 269 3.11 -7.86 5.11
C ALA A 269 2.65 -7.38 3.71
N MET A 270 3.40 -6.47 3.12
CA MET A 270 3.12 -5.90 1.80
C MET A 270 4.14 -6.40 0.80
N VAL A 271 3.66 -7.01 -0.28
CA VAL A 271 4.48 -7.44 -1.41
C VAL A 271 3.88 -6.92 -2.70
N VAL A 272 4.67 -6.19 -3.49
CA VAL A 272 4.27 -5.66 -4.80
C VAL A 272 5.00 -6.42 -5.89
N ALA A 273 4.26 -6.99 -6.82
CA ALA A 273 4.81 -7.73 -7.96
C ALA A 273 4.33 -7.18 -9.31
N ASN A 274 5.16 -7.36 -10.34
CA ASN A 274 4.83 -7.00 -11.72
C ASN A 274 4.04 -8.13 -12.43
N ARG A 275 3.77 -7.93 -13.74
CA ARG A 275 3.02 -8.89 -14.57
C ARG A 275 3.70 -10.24 -14.72
N GLU A 276 5.02 -10.26 -14.73
CA GLU A 276 5.84 -11.46 -14.82
C GLU A 276 5.86 -12.24 -13.49
N GLY A 277 5.37 -11.63 -12.40
CA GLY A 277 5.39 -12.20 -11.06
C GLY A 277 6.69 -11.90 -10.30
N LYS A 278 7.52 -10.99 -10.79
CA LYS A 278 8.73 -10.53 -10.09
C LYS A 278 8.36 -9.53 -9.01
N VAL A 279 8.92 -9.72 -7.82
CA VAL A 279 8.74 -8.81 -6.69
C VAL A 279 9.53 -7.52 -6.91
N VAL A 280 8.84 -6.39 -6.87
CA VAL A 280 9.40 -5.05 -7.11
C VAL A 280 9.58 -4.28 -5.80
N LEU A 281 8.67 -4.46 -4.83
CA LEU A 281 8.73 -3.81 -3.52
C LEU A 281 8.22 -4.73 -2.42
N VAL A 282 8.81 -4.61 -1.24
CA VAL A 282 8.40 -5.27 0.00
C VAL A 282 8.55 -4.31 1.18
N ASN A 283 7.76 -4.50 2.24
CA ASN A 283 7.94 -3.80 3.51
C ASN A 283 8.65 -4.66 4.56
N ALA A 284 9.04 -4.06 5.69
CA ALA A 284 9.67 -4.77 6.80
C ALA A 284 8.81 -5.91 7.38
N GLN A 285 7.47 -5.81 7.29
CA GLN A 285 6.58 -6.89 7.76
C GLN A 285 6.66 -8.12 6.86
N ALA A 286 6.83 -7.96 5.55
CA ALA A 286 7.04 -9.08 4.64
C ALA A 286 8.38 -9.80 4.91
N GLU A 287 9.45 -9.07 5.22
CA GLU A 287 10.74 -9.65 5.62
C GLU A 287 10.60 -10.51 6.89
N LYS A 288 9.92 -9.98 7.91
CA LYS A 288 9.65 -10.70 9.16
C LYS A 288 8.75 -11.90 8.97
N LEU A 289 7.67 -11.76 8.18
CA LEU A 289 6.68 -12.80 8.01
C LEU A 289 7.21 -14.01 7.24
N PHE A 290 8.05 -13.78 6.22
CA PHE A 290 8.56 -14.86 5.37
C PHE A 290 10.01 -15.27 5.68
N GLY A 291 10.73 -14.53 6.53
CA GLY A 291 12.10 -14.85 6.97
C GLY A 291 13.18 -14.55 5.94
N TYR A 292 12.84 -13.86 4.86
CA TYR A 292 13.80 -13.41 3.84
C TYR A 292 14.20 -11.97 4.10
N VAL A 293 15.46 -11.65 3.81
CA VAL A 293 15.90 -10.25 3.77
C VAL A 293 15.54 -9.63 2.42
N ARG A 294 15.29 -8.32 2.38
CA ARG A 294 14.79 -7.59 1.21
C ARG A 294 15.48 -7.92 -0.10
N HIS A 295 16.81 -8.00 -0.11
CA HIS A 295 17.59 -8.26 -1.33
C HIS A 295 17.41 -9.69 -1.87
N GLU A 296 16.97 -10.63 -1.05
CA GLU A 296 16.61 -11.99 -1.48
C GLU A 296 15.20 -12.04 -2.07
N LEU A 297 14.33 -11.06 -1.78
CA LEU A 297 12.97 -11.00 -2.32
C LEU A 297 12.90 -10.21 -3.62
N LEU A 298 13.62 -9.09 -3.70
CA LEU A 298 13.57 -8.21 -4.87
C LEU A 298 14.03 -8.93 -6.15
N GLN A 299 13.28 -8.74 -7.23
CA GLN A 299 13.47 -9.35 -8.55
C GLN A 299 13.35 -10.88 -8.58
N GLN A 300 12.92 -11.51 -7.48
CA GLN A 300 12.59 -12.95 -7.46
C GLN A 300 11.12 -13.19 -7.78
N ASP A 301 10.81 -14.45 -8.15
CA ASP A 301 9.44 -14.87 -8.43
C ASP A 301 8.62 -14.96 -7.14
N ILE A 302 7.44 -14.36 -7.15
CA ILE A 302 6.50 -14.36 -6.01
C ILE A 302 6.13 -15.79 -5.56
N GLU A 303 6.22 -16.77 -6.46
CA GLU A 303 5.98 -18.20 -6.18
C GLU A 303 6.91 -18.77 -5.11
N MET A 304 8.05 -18.13 -4.80
CA MET A 304 8.92 -18.57 -3.69
C MET A 304 8.21 -18.48 -2.33
N LEU A 305 7.27 -17.55 -2.17
CA LEU A 305 6.48 -17.33 -0.95
C LEU A 305 5.26 -18.25 -0.86
N ILE A 306 5.08 -19.11 -1.86
CA ILE A 306 3.92 -19.99 -2.02
C ILE A 306 4.39 -21.45 -1.89
N PRO A 307 3.64 -22.30 -1.15
CA PRO A 307 3.90 -23.72 -1.07
C PRO A 307 4.07 -24.38 -2.44
N GLU A 308 5.04 -25.29 -2.54
CA GLU A 308 5.43 -25.90 -3.82
C GLU A 308 4.24 -26.54 -4.55
N ARG A 309 3.35 -27.21 -3.81
CA ARG A 309 2.12 -27.83 -4.31
C ARG A 309 1.14 -26.83 -4.96
N LEU A 310 1.20 -25.55 -4.62
CA LEU A 310 0.26 -24.50 -5.08
C LEU A 310 0.84 -23.59 -6.18
N ARG A 311 2.16 -23.61 -6.42
CA ARG A 311 2.85 -22.68 -7.35
C ARG A 311 2.27 -22.70 -8.77
N ARG A 312 2.05 -23.89 -9.35
CA ARG A 312 1.50 -24.02 -10.72
C ARG A 312 0.08 -23.46 -10.85
N MET A 313 -0.75 -23.68 -9.83
CA MET A 313 -2.11 -23.13 -9.78
C MET A 313 -2.08 -21.60 -9.64
N HIS A 314 -1.19 -21.09 -8.80
CA HIS A 314 -1.02 -19.65 -8.61
C HIS A 314 -0.63 -18.93 -9.91
N GLN A 315 0.31 -19.46 -10.69
CA GLN A 315 0.71 -18.86 -11.97
C GLN A 315 -0.49 -18.69 -12.93
N LYS A 316 -1.41 -19.66 -12.98
CA LYS A 316 -2.66 -19.54 -13.76
C LYS A 316 -3.58 -18.44 -13.21
N HIS A 317 -3.77 -18.39 -11.90
CA HIS A 317 -4.60 -17.37 -11.24
C HIS A 317 -4.03 -15.96 -11.40
N ARG A 318 -2.71 -15.81 -11.38
CA ARG A 318 -1.99 -14.55 -11.60
C ARG A 318 -2.30 -14.00 -13.00
N THR A 319 -2.14 -14.81 -14.04
CA THR A 319 -2.46 -14.42 -15.42
C THR A 319 -3.92 -13.98 -15.55
N GLY A 320 -4.86 -14.68 -14.88
CA GLY A 320 -6.27 -14.30 -14.85
C GLY A 320 -6.55 -12.97 -14.14
N PHE A 321 -5.82 -12.65 -13.06
CA PHE A 321 -5.97 -11.35 -12.36
C PHE A 321 -5.55 -10.17 -13.24
N PHE A 322 -4.45 -10.29 -13.96
CA PHE A 322 -4.00 -9.23 -14.89
C PHE A 322 -4.95 -9.02 -16.07
N ALA A 323 -5.76 -10.03 -16.43
CA ALA A 323 -6.80 -9.88 -17.45
C ALA A 323 -8.00 -9.07 -16.95
N VAL A 324 -8.35 -9.17 -15.66
CA VAL A 324 -9.46 -8.42 -15.03
C VAL A 324 -9.02 -7.91 -13.64
N PRO A 325 -8.23 -6.83 -13.58
CA PRO A 325 -7.69 -6.33 -12.33
C PRO A 325 -8.79 -5.67 -11.50
N ARG A 326 -9.11 -6.25 -10.34
CA ARG A 326 -10.06 -5.70 -9.37
C ARG A 326 -9.58 -5.99 -7.96
N THR A 327 -9.81 -5.06 -7.05
CA THR A 327 -9.56 -5.29 -5.62
C THR A 327 -10.40 -6.47 -5.15
N ARG A 328 -9.76 -7.49 -4.59
CA ARG A 328 -10.43 -8.67 -4.04
C ARG A 328 -9.58 -9.32 -2.97
N ALA A 329 -10.24 -9.88 -1.95
CA ALA A 329 -9.62 -10.92 -1.15
C ALA A 329 -9.35 -12.14 -2.04
N MET A 330 -8.20 -12.79 -1.88
CA MET A 330 -8.01 -14.10 -2.48
C MET A 330 -8.86 -15.11 -1.72
N GLY A 331 -9.95 -15.54 -2.36
CA GLY A 331 -10.75 -16.69 -1.94
C GLY A 331 -11.56 -16.49 -0.66
N ALA A 332 -12.81 -16.04 -0.78
CA ALA A 332 -13.79 -16.27 0.30
C ALA A 332 -14.01 -17.78 0.44
N GLY A 333 -13.46 -18.40 1.49
CA GLY A 333 -13.61 -19.83 1.78
C GLY A 333 -12.49 -20.76 1.28
N LEU A 334 -11.38 -20.23 0.75
CA LEU A 334 -10.19 -21.03 0.45
C LEU A 334 -9.15 -20.86 1.57
N GLU A 335 -8.64 -21.98 2.09
CA GLU A 335 -7.49 -21.94 3.00
C GLU A 335 -6.22 -21.67 2.19
N LEU A 336 -5.69 -20.45 2.33
CA LEU A 336 -4.42 -20.06 1.72
C LEU A 336 -3.27 -20.29 2.69
N PHE A 337 -2.13 -20.63 2.12
CA PHE A 337 -0.90 -20.89 2.87
C PHE A 337 0.25 -20.12 2.24
N GLY A 338 1.07 -19.50 3.09
CA GLY A 338 2.38 -18.96 2.75
C GLY A 338 3.47 -19.98 3.08
N ALA A 339 4.61 -19.87 2.40
CA ALA A 339 5.81 -20.66 2.68
C ALA A 339 6.92 -19.76 3.22
N HIS A 340 7.39 -20.06 4.43
CA HIS A 340 8.51 -19.36 5.05
C HIS A 340 9.86 -19.88 4.50
N LYS A 341 10.95 -19.13 4.68
CA LYS A 341 12.30 -19.46 4.18
C LYS A 341 12.85 -20.81 4.67
N ASP A 342 12.50 -21.22 5.87
CA ASP A 342 12.87 -22.52 6.46
C ASP A 342 12.00 -23.69 5.96
N GLY A 343 11.02 -23.42 5.09
CA GLY A 343 10.16 -24.41 4.46
C GLY A 343 8.84 -24.69 5.17
N HIS A 344 8.56 -24.12 6.35
CA HIS A 344 7.27 -24.34 7.01
C HIS A 344 6.12 -23.58 6.30
N GLU A 345 4.95 -24.23 6.22
CA GLU A 345 3.72 -23.62 5.71
C GLU A 345 2.93 -23.00 6.86
N PHE A 346 2.37 -21.80 6.66
CA PHE A 346 1.51 -21.14 7.63
C PHE A 346 0.26 -20.55 6.96
N PRO A 347 -0.90 -20.55 7.63
CA PRO A 347 -2.14 -20.05 7.06
C PRO A 347 -2.11 -18.53 6.93
N VAL A 348 -2.52 -18.02 5.77
CA VAL A 348 -2.52 -16.60 5.44
C VAL A 348 -3.87 -16.12 4.93
N GLU A 349 -4.17 -14.85 5.14
CA GLU A 349 -5.23 -14.11 4.48
C GLU A 349 -4.59 -13.08 3.54
N ILE A 350 -5.01 -13.05 2.27
CA ILE A 350 -4.39 -12.20 1.25
C ILE A 350 -5.43 -11.30 0.58
N SER A 351 -5.15 -10.00 0.52
CA SER A 351 -5.92 -9.03 -0.26
C SER A 351 -5.08 -8.48 -1.41
N LEU A 352 -5.61 -8.56 -2.63
CA LEU A 352 -4.97 -8.07 -3.84
C LEU A 352 -5.60 -6.75 -4.26
N SER A 353 -4.75 -5.75 -4.51
CA SER A 353 -5.15 -4.46 -5.07
C SER A 353 -4.31 -4.12 -6.30
N PRO A 354 -4.92 -3.77 -7.45
CA PRO A 354 -4.18 -3.27 -8.59
C PRO A 354 -3.59 -1.89 -8.29
N LEU A 355 -2.37 -1.64 -8.76
CA LEU A 355 -1.68 -0.38 -8.63
C LEU A 355 -1.18 0.06 -10.02
N GLU A 356 -1.80 1.10 -10.58
CA GLU A 356 -1.36 1.67 -11.85
C GLU A 356 -0.13 2.55 -11.62
N THR A 357 0.96 2.25 -12.32
CA THR A 357 2.19 3.03 -12.29
C THR A 357 2.60 3.46 -13.70
N ARG A 358 3.56 4.37 -13.80
CA ARG A 358 4.10 4.80 -15.11
C ARG A 358 4.77 3.65 -15.87
N ASP A 359 5.27 2.64 -15.16
CA ASP A 359 5.98 1.49 -15.72
C ASP A 359 5.04 0.30 -16.00
N GLY A 360 3.73 0.47 -15.76
CA GLY A 360 2.70 -0.53 -16.00
C GLY A 360 1.86 -0.85 -14.77
N LEU A 361 0.96 -1.82 -14.93
CA LEU A 361 0.11 -2.33 -13.87
C LEU A 361 0.92 -3.23 -12.92
N LEU A 362 0.96 -2.87 -11.64
CA LEU A 362 1.50 -3.69 -10.56
C LEU A 362 0.36 -4.28 -9.73
N VAL A 363 0.68 -5.33 -8.99
CA VAL A 363 -0.25 -5.95 -8.03
C VAL A 363 0.35 -5.83 -6.65
N MET A 364 -0.37 -5.14 -5.77
CA MET A 364 -0.05 -5.06 -4.36
C MET A 364 -0.80 -6.15 -3.61
N SER A 365 -0.07 -6.94 -2.82
CA SER A 365 -0.60 -8.01 -1.97
C SER A 365 -0.40 -7.62 -0.51
N ALA A 366 -1.50 -7.48 0.23
CA ALA A 366 -1.49 -7.39 1.69
C ALA A 366 -1.70 -8.79 2.25
N ILE A 367 -0.74 -9.28 3.03
CA ILE A 367 -0.65 -10.67 3.51
C ILE A 367 -0.65 -10.64 5.03
N ARG A 368 -1.58 -11.38 5.64
CA ARG A 368 -1.75 -11.45 7.09
C ARG A 368 -1.64 -12.89 7.56
N ASP A 369 -0.80 -13.14 8.56
CA ASP A 369 -0.75 -14.42 9.26
C ASP A 369 -2.01 -14.60 10.12
N ILE A 370 -2.70 -15.72 9.95
CA ILE A 370 -3.90 -16.07 10.71
C ILE A 370 -3.69 -17.31 11.59
N SER A 371 -2.44 -17.71 11.84
CA SER A 371 -2.07 -18.87 12.65
C SER A 371 -2.66 -18.81 14.06
N GLU A 372 -2.49 -17.68 14.76
CA GLU A 372 -3.04 -17.51 16.11
C GLU A 372 -4.56 -17.58 16.14
N ARG A 373 -5.22 -16.95 15.15
CA ARG A 373 -6.67 -16.99 15.01
C ARG A 373 -7.17 -18.42 14.78
N LYS A 374 -6.55 -19.17 13.86
CA LYS A 374 -6.87 -20.58 13.60
C LYS A 374 -6.65 -21.46 14.84
N ARG A 375 -5.56 -21.25 15.58
CA ARG A 375 -5.30 -21.96 16.85
C ARG A 375 -6.34 -21.64 17.91
N ALA A 376 -6.75 -20.37 18.04
CA ALA A 376 -7.80 -19.97 18.98
C ALA A 376 -9.16 -20.58 18.61
N GLU A 377 -9.52 -20.56 17.33
CA GLU A 377 -10.74 -21.20 16.81
C GLU A 377 -10.72 -22.72 17.10
N GLU A 378 -9.60 -23.40 16.87
CA GLU A 378 -9.45 -24.84 17.16
C GLU A 378 -9.50 -25.14 18.67
N ASN A 379 -8.86 -24.31 19.50
CA ASN A 379 -8.88 -24.47 20.96
C ASN A 379 -10.29 -24.28 21.53
N LEU A 380 -11.03 -23.27 21.05
CA LEU A 380 -12.44 -23.06 21.43
C LEU A 380 -13.29 -24.26 21.03
N ARG A 381 -13.03 -24.85 19.86
CA ARG A 381 -13.71 -26.03 19.35
C ARG A 381 -13.45 -27.26 20.23
N LEU A 382 -12.19 -27.51 20.58
CA LEU A 382 -11.80 -28.61 21.49
C LEU A 382 -12.42 -28.43 22.88
N LEU A 383 -12.41 -27.21 23.43
CA LEU A 383 -13.03 -26.91 24.72
C LEU A 383 -14.54 -27.12 24.69
N SER A 384 -15.21 -26.67 23.61
CA SER A 384 -16.65 -26.90 23.40
C SER A 384 -16.98 -28.39 23.37
N GLY A 385 -16.18 -29.20 22.66
CA GLY A 385 -16.34 -30.65 22.63
C GLY A 385 -16.23 -31.30 24.02
N ARG A 386 -15.23 -30.89 24.82
CA ARG A 386 -15.05 -31.39 26.20
C ARG A 386 -16.18 -30.98 27.14
N LEU A 387 -16.66 -29.73 27.04
CA LEU A 387 -17.79 -29.26 27.85
C LEU A 387 -19.06 -30.06 27.58
N LEU A 388 -19.35 -30.39 26.32
CA LEU A 388 -20.50 -31.21 25.95
C LEU A 388 -20.41 -32.63 26.52
N GLN A 389 -19.22 -33.23 26.50
CA GLN A 389 -19.00 -34.56 27.07
C GLN A 389 -19.18 -34.56 28.60
N MET A 390 -18.57 -33.59 29.31
CA MET A 390 -18.75 -33.46 30.76
C MET A 390 -20.22 -33.21 31.14
N GLN A 391 -20.96 -32.46 30.33
CA GLN A 391 -22.38 -32.22 30.55
C GLN A 391 -23.20 -33.52 30.45
N ASP A 392 -22.88 -34.41 29.51
CA ASP A 392 -23.55 -35.71 29.39
C ASP A 392 -23.22 -36.65 30.55
N GLU A 393 -21.94 -36.70 30.94
CA GLU A 393 -21.49 -37.49 32.09
C GLU A 393 -22.17 -37.03 33.39
N GLU A 394 -22.30 -35.72 33.59
CA GLU A 394 -22.97 -35.16 34.75
C GLU A 394 -24.47 -35.45 34.75
N ARG A 395 -25.15 -35.31 33.61
CA ARG A 395 -26.56 -35.74 33.47
C ARG A 395 -26.73 -37.21 33.82
N ARG A 396 -25.80 -38.07 33.39
CA ARG A 396 -25.79 -39.50 33.69
C ARG A 396 -25.51 -39.79 35.17
N ARG A 397 -24.64 -39.01 35.82
CA ARG A 397 -24.41 -39.09 37.28
C ARG A 397 -25.68 -38.74 38.05
N ILE A 398 -26.30 -37.60 37.75
CA ILE A 398 -27.52 -37.14 38.42
C ILE A 398 -28.67 -38.14 38.21
N ALA A 399 -28.84 -38.67 36.99
CA ALA A 399 -29.89 -39.65 36.71
C ALA A 399 -29.74 -40.93 37.55
N ARG A 400 -28.50 -41.44 37.70
CA ARG A 400 -28.19 -42.59 38.55
C ARG A 400 -28.43 -42.28 40.03
N GLU A 401 -27.92 -41.14 40.51
CA GLU A 401 -28.11 -40.73 41.91
C GLU A 401 -29.60 -40.58 42.28
N LEU A 402 -30.41 -39.99 41.38
CA LEU A 402 -31.87 -39.90 41.58
C LEU A 402 -32.52 -41.30 41.65
N HIS A 403 -32.10 -42.23 40.82
CA HIS A 403 -32.65 -43.59 40.81
C HIS A 403 -32.23 -44.38 42.06
N ASP A 404 -30.95 -44.33 42.39
CA ASP A 404 -30.35 -45.14 43.46
C ASP A 404 -30.68 -44.60 44.85
N SER A 405 -30.75 -43.28 45.05
CA SER A 405 -31.04 -42.69 46.36
C SER A 405 -32.53 -42.43 46.56
N ALA A 406 -33.08 -41.44 45.84
CA ALA A 406 -34.46 -41.01 46.00
C ALA A 406 -35.46 -42.12 45.60
N GLY A 407 -35.17 -42.85 44.52
CA GLY A 407 -35.98 -43.99 44.08
C GLY A 407 -36.07 -45.09 45.14
N GLN A 408 -34.94 -45.48 45.75
CA GLN A 408 -34.92 -46.50 46.80
C GLN A 408 -35.64 -46.05 48.08
N ILE A 409 -35.48 -44.79 48.49
CA ILE A 409 -36.18 -44.24 49.66
C ILE A 409 -37.70 -44.27 49.43
N VAL A 410 -38.17 -43.85 48.25
CA VAL A 410 -39.60 -43.90 47.91
C VAL A 410 -40.10 -45.35 47.88
N ALA A 411 -39.33 -46.29 47.34
CA ALA A 411 -39.67 -47.71 47.37
C ALA A 411 -39.82 -48.25 48.80
N ALA A 412 -38.89 -47.92 49.70
CA ALA A 412 -38.95 -48.32 51.10
C ALA A 412 -40.17 -47.72 51.83
N LEU A 413 -40.48 -46.44 51.59
CA LEU A 413 -41.67 -45.79 52.15
C LEU A 413 -42.96 -46.45 51.67
N MET A 414 -43.05 -46.79 50.38
CA MET A 414 -44.18 -47.55 49.84
C MET A 414 -44.30 -48.92 50.52
N MET A 415 -43.19 -49.68 50.66
CA MET A 415 -43.20 -50.99 51.33
C MET A 415 -43.68 -50.93 52.78
N ASN A 416 -43.39 -49.83 53.50
CA ASN A 416 -43.84 -49.65 54.88
C ASN A 416 -45.32 -49.22 54.98
N LEU A 417 -45.83 -48.43 54.02
CA LEU A 417 -47.19 -47.89 54.06
C LEU A 417 -48.25 -48.83 53.44
N THR A 418 -47.89 -49.65 52.45
CA THR A 418 -48.83 -50.59 51.80
C THR A 418 -49.46 -51.61 52.77
N PRO A 419 -48.71 -52.23 53.71
CA PRO A 419 -49.31 -53.11 54.72
C PRO A 419 -50.23 -52.35 55.68
N LEU A 420 -49.91 -51.10 56.00
CA LEU A 420 -50.72 -50.24 56.88
C LEU A 420 -52.05 -49.85 56.22
N GLU A 421 -52.06 -49.58 54.92
CA GLU A 421 -53.29 -49.39 54.15
C GLU A 421 -54.19 -50.63 54.26
N SER A 422 -53.61 -51.82 54.05
CA SER A 422 -54.33 -53.09 54.12
C SER A 422 -54.86 -53.41 55.53
N ALA A 423 -54.14 -52.98 56.59
CA ALA A 423 -54.54 -53.18 57.98
C ALA A 423 -55.55 -52.12 58.48
N SER A 424 -55.53 -50.91 57.90
CA SER A 424 -56.30 -49.74 58.37
C SER A 424 -57.82 -49.86 58.18
N GLY A 425 -58.27 -50.76 57.30
CA GLY A 425 -59.70 -51.04 57.06
C GLY A 425 -60.46 -51.55 58.29
N LYS A 426 -59.78 -51.81 59.42
CA LYS A 426 -60.37 -52.18 60.72
C LYS A 426 -60.43 -51.04 61.75
N THR A 427 -59.83 -49.88 61.48
CA THR A 427 -59.51 -48.82 62.47
C THR A 427 -60.24 -47.50 62.27
N GLY A 428 -61.11 -47.38 61.25
CA GLY A 428 -61.93 -46.20 60.97
C GLY A 428 -61.35 -45.25 59.91
N ALA A 429 -62.23 -44.49 59.26
CA ALA A 429 -61.92 -43.67 58.07
C ALA A 429 -60.89 -42.55 58.32
N ASP A 430 -60.72 -42.12 59.58
CA ASP A 430 -59.82 -41.02 59.96
C ASP A 430 -58.33 -41.38 59.79
N VAL A 431 -57.97 -42.67 59.80
CA VAL A 431 -56.57 -43.15 59.64
C VAL A 431 -56.32 -43.67 58.22
N GLU A 432 -57.33 -44.28 57.59
CA GLU A 432 -57.22 -44.84 56.25
C GLU A 432 -57.00 -43.76 55.18
N LYS A 433 -57.70 -42.62 55.28
CA LYS A 433 -57.63 -41.56 54.27
C LYS A 433 -56.22 -40.92 54.16
N PRO A 434 -55.55 -40.50 55.25
CA PRO A 434 -54.19 -39.96 55.17
C PRO A 434 -53.15 -40.96 54.63
N ILE A 435 -53.28 -42.26 54.94
CA ILE A 435 -52.38 -43.31 54.43
C ILE A 435 -52.55 -43.46 52.91
N ARG A 436 -53.79 -43.52 52.44
CA ARG A 436 -54.10 -43.62 51.00
C ARG A 436 -53.61 -42.41 50.23
N GLU A 437 -53.82 -41.20 50.77
CA GLU A 437 -53.30 -39.95 50.18
C GLU A 437 -51.76 -39.94 50.14
N SER A 438 -51.09 -40.42 51.20
CA SER A 438 -49.62 -40.52 51.24
C SER A 438 -49.08 -41.52 50.22
N LEU A 439 -49.71 -42.68 50.06
CA LEU A 439 -49.36 -43.67 49.04
C LEU A 439 -49.59 -43.13 47.61
N ALA A 440 -50.66 -42.36 47.39
CA ALA A 440 -50.90 -41.70 46.11
C ALA A 440 -49.80 -40.66 45.79
N LEU A 441 -49.39 -39.85 46.78
CA LEU A 441 -48.29 -38.90 46.64
C LEU A 441 -46.94 -39.59 46.38
N LEU A 442 -46.65 -40.71 47.06
CA LEU A 442 -45.44 -41.49 46.83
C LEU A 442 -45.40 -42.13 45.43
N ASN A 443 -46.54 -42.62 44.94
CA ASN A 443 -46.66 -43.12 43.58
C ASN A 443 -46.41 -42.02 42.54
N GLU A 444 -46.98 -40.83 42.75
CA GLU A 444 -46.75 -39.68 41.88
C GLU A 444 -45.28 -39.23 41.94
N LEU A 445 -44.68 -39.17 43.13
CA LEU A 445 -43.25 -38.85 43.29
C LEU A 445 -42.35 -39.89 42.61
N SER A 446 -42.64 -41.18 42.77
CA SER A 446 -41.92 -42.27 42.08
C SER A 446 -42.00 -42.10 40.56
N LYS A 447 -43.20 -41.80 40.04
CA LYS A 447 -43.42 -41.54 38.61
C LYS A 447 -42.64 -40.32 38.12
N GLN A 448 -42.61 -39.24 38.90
CA GLN A 448 -41.86 -38.02 38.57
C GLN A 448 -40.35 -38.23 38.61
N LEU A 449 -39.82 -38.87 39.66
CA LEU A 449 -38.39 -39.22 39.77
C LEU A 449 -37.94 -40.07 38.60
N ARG A 450 -38.73 -41.10 38.27
CA ARG A 450 -38.47 -41.96 37.12
C ARG A 450 -38.47 -41.14 35.82
N THR A 451 -39.45 -40.26 35.63
CA THR A 451 -39.53 -39.38 34.45
C THR A 451 -38.33 -38.43 34.34
N ILE A 452 -37.91 -37.81 35.44
CA ILE A 452 -36.76 -36.89 35.46
C ILE A 452 -35.46 -37.63 35.19
N SER A 453 -35.23 -38.77 35.86
CA SER A 453 -34.07 -39.63 35.63
C SER A 453 -33.98 -40.03 34.15
N TYR A 454 -35.10 -40.44 33.54
CA TYR A 454 -35.17 -40.76 32.11
C TYR A 454 -34.84 -39.58 31.18
N LEU A 455 -35.34 -38.38 31.46
CA LEU A 455 -35.06 -37.19 30.66
C LEU A 455 -33.60 -36.76 30.73
N LEU A 456 -32.96 -37.00 31.88
CA LEU A 456 -31.55 -36.71 32.10
C LEU A 456 -30.66 -37.75 31.41
N HIS A 457 -30.86 -39.04 31.68
CA HIS A 457 -30.15 -40.14 31.01
C HIS A 457 -30.96 -41.43 31.07
N PRO A 458 -31.37 -42.05 29.94
CA PRO A 458 -32.15 -43.28 29.96
C PRO A 458 -31.28 -44.47 30.42
N PRO A 459 -31.56 -45.10 31.58
CA PRO A 459 -30.78 -46.26 32.06
C PRO A 459 -30.84 -47.45 31.08
N LEU A 460 -31.99 -47.60 30.41
CA LEU A 460 -32.22 -48.63 29.39
C LEU A 460 -31.30 -48.50 28.17
N LEU A 461 -30.73 -47.32 27.91
CA LEU A 461 -29.76 -47.15 26.84
C LEU A 461 -28.49 -47.97 27.13
N ASP A 462 -28.09 -48.02 28.39
CA ASP A 462 -26.91 -48.78 28.82
C ASP A 462 -27.24 -50.29 28.84
N GLU A 463 -28.36 -50.66 29.46
CA GLU A 463 -28.73 -52.08 29.70
C GLU A 463 -29.27 -52.81 28.45
N VAL A 464 -30.16 -52.16 27.68
CA VAL A 464 -30.94 -52.81 26.62
C VAL A 464 -30.61 -52.23 25.22
N GLY A 465 -30.07 -51.02 25.17
CA GLY A 465 -29.53 -50.40 23.95
C GLY A 465 -30.46 -49.38 23.30
N LEU A 466 -29.98 -48.82 22.18
CA LEU A 466 -30.64 -47.73 21.47
C LEU A 466 -32.10 -48.02 21.04
N PRO A 467 -32.46 -49.20 20.49
CA PRO A 467 -33.82 -49.49 20.03
C PRO A 467 -34.87 -49.29 21.14
N SER A 468 -34.65 -49.93 22.29
CA SER A 468 -35.56 -49.89 23.42
C SER A 468 -35.63 -48.51 24.07
N ALA A 469 -34.47 -47.85 24.20
CA ALA A 469 -34.39 -46.50 24.75
C ALA A 469 -35.16 -45.48 23.89
N LEU A 470 -35.06 -45.56 22.56
CA LEU A 470 -35.80 -44.69 21.64
C LEU A 470 -37.30 -44.97 21.67
N ARG A 471 -37.74 -46.24 21.61
CA ARG A 471 -39.17 -46.59 21.67
C ARG A 471 -39.84 -46.00 22.92
N LEU A 472 -39.23 -46.22 24.09
CA LEU A 472 -39.77 -45.70 25.36
C LEU A 472 -39.74 -44.17 25.43
N TYR A 473 -38.65 -43.54 24.97
CA TYR A 473 -38.54 -42.08 24.97
C TYR A 473 -39.63 -41.44 24.08
N LEU A 474 -39.87 -42.02 22.90
CA LEU A 474 -40.86 -41.56 21.95
C LEU A 474 -42.29 -41.70 22.50
N GLU A 475 -42.62 -42.82 23.14
CA GLU A 475 -43.90 -43.01 23.83
C GLU A 475 -44.16 -41.88 24.84
N GLY A 476 -43.20 -41.65 25.74
CA GLY A 476 -43.31 -40.57 26.73
C GLY A 476 -43.35 -39.17 26.09
N PHE A 477 -42.63 -38.96 24.98
CA PHE A 477 -42.68 -37.70 24.24
C PHE A 477 -44.06 -37.46 23.60
N MET A 478 -44.67 -38.49 23.00
CA MET A 478 -46.00 -38.41 22.39
C MET A 478 -47.07 -38.07 23.44
N GLU A 479 -47.02 -38.69 24.62
CA GLU A 479 -47.96 -38.42 25.71
C GLU A 479 -47.93 -36.95 26.17
N ARG A 480 -46.71 -36.40 26.32
CA ARG A 480 -46.49 -35.04 26.85
C ARG A 480 -46.69 -33.94 25.81
N SER A 481 -46.18 -34.14 24.59
CA SER A 481 -46.18 -33.10 23.55
C SER A 481 -47.45 -33.09 22.70
N LYS A 482 -48.23 -34.20 22.70
CA LYS A 482 -49.36 -34.45 21.80
C LYS A 482 -48.98 -34.49 20.31
N ILE A 483 -47.68 -34.57 19.98
CA ILE A 483 -47.17 -34.74 18.63
C ILE A 483 -47.13 -36.23 18.33
N LYS A 484 -47.70 -36.66 17.19
CA LYS A 484 -47.61 -38.06 16.75
C LYS A 484 -46.23 -38.31 16.14
N VAL A 485 -45.56 -39.38 16.55
CA VAL A 485 -44.26 -39.76 15.98
C VAL A 485 -44.37 -41.06 15.19
N ASP A 486 -44.09 -41.00 13.89
CA ASP A 486 -43.87 -42.18 13.05
C ASP A 486 -42.43 -42.69 13.26
N PHE A 487 -42.27 -43.88 13.83
CA PHE A 487 -40.96 -44.41 14.23
C PHE A 487 -40.61 -45.68 13.46
N ASP A 488 -39.49 -45.62 12.75
CA ASP A 488 -38.98 -46.68 11.90
C ASP A 488 -37.56 -47.06 12.31
N LEU A 489 -37.42 -48.21 12.98
CA LEU A 489 -36.16 -48.81 13.38
C LEU A 489 -36.26 -50.33 13.22
N PRO A 490 -35.40 -50.99 12.42
CA PRO A 490 -35.43 -52.43 12.22
C PRO A 490 -35.19 -53.23 13.51
N ASP A 491 -35.98 -54.28 13.78
CA ASP A 491 -35.84 -55.06 15.01
C ASP A 491 -34.48 -55.79 15.14
N ASN A 492 -33.78 -56.00 14.02
CA ASN A 492 -32.44 -56.61 13.97
C ASN A 492 -31.29 -55.58 13.95
N PHE A 493 -31.50 -54.36 14.45
CA PHE A 493 -30.50 -53.27 14.40
C PHE A 493 -29.18 -53.56 15.15
N GLY A 494 -29.24 -54.35 16.23
CA GLY A 494 -28.09 -54.72 17.06
C GLY A 494 -27.58 -53.59 17.97
N ARG A 495 -26.49 -53.84 18.70
CA ARG A 495 -25.81 -52.85 19.55
C ARG A 495 -24.77 -52.06 18.77
N LEU A 496 -24.61 -50.79 19.13
CA LEU A 496 -23.55 -49.91 18.65
C LEU A 496 -22.60 -49.56 19.81
N PRO A 497 -21.40 -48.99 19.55
CA PRO A 497 -20.58 -48.40 20.60
C PRO A 497 -21.39 -47.40 21.43
N GLN A 498 -21.19 -47.39 22.75
CA GLN A 498 -21.98 -46.61 23.70
C GLN A 498 -22.01 -45.10 23.37
N ASP A 499 -20.89 -44.53 22.94
CA ASP A 499 -20.79 -43.11 22.54
C ASP A 499 -21.67 -42.80 21.32
N MET A 500 -21.80 -43.77 20.41
CA MET A 500 -22.64 -43.66 19.21
C MET A 500 -24.12 -43.76 19.57
N GLU A 501 -24.50 -44.72 20.43
CA GLU A 501 -25.87 -44.84 20.93
C GLU A 501 -26.31 -43.57 21.68
N THR A 502 -25.43 -43.04 22.53
CA THR A 502 -25.66 -41.78 23.25
C THR A 502 -25.79 -40.61 22.28
N THR A 503 -24.92 -40.52 21.28
CA THR A 503 -24.97 -39.44 20.27
C THR A 503 -26.26 -39.48 19.46
N ILE A 504 -26.68 -40.67 18.99
CA ILE A 504 -27.92 -40.84 18.24
C ILE A 504 -29.13 -40.48 19.13
N PHE A 505 -29.17 -41.00 20.36
CA PHE A 505 -30.26 -40.70 21.29
C PHE A 505 -30.38 -39.19 21.56
N ARG A 506 -29.26 -38.52 21.83
CA ARG A 506 -29.22 -37.07 22.11
C ARG A 506 -29.59 -36.24 20.90
N MET A 507 -29.17 -36.66 19.71
CA MET A 507 -29.59 -36.02 18.46
C MET A 507 -31.11 -36.11 18.28
N VAL A 508 -31.69 -37.31 18.41
CA VAL A 508 -33.15 -37.50 18.29
C VAL A 508 -33.89 -36.67 19.35
N GLN A 509 -33.41 -36.68 20.59
CA GLN A 509 -33.95 -35.88 21.70
C GLN A 509 -33.95 -34.38 21.38
N GLU A 510 -32.83 -33.85 20.86
CA GLU A 510 -32.68 -32.43 20.50
C GLU A 510 -33.56 -32.07 19.29
N CYS A 511 -33.61 -32.92 18.25
CA CYS A 511 -34.51 -32.72 17.11
C CYS A 511 -35.97 -32.65 17.54
N LEU A 512 -36.45 -33.60 18.36
CA LEU A 512 -37.83 -33.61 18.85
C LEU A 512 -38.15 -32.43 19.77
N THR A 513 -37.19 -32.01 20.58
CA THR A 513 -37.32 -30.79 21.40
C THR A 513 -37.47 -29.55 20.51
N ASN A 514 -36.69 -29.46 19.44
CA ASN A 514 -36.79 -28.38 18.46
C ASN A 514 -38.14 -28.42 17.71
N ILE A 515 -38.63 -29.60 17.35
CA ILE A 515 -39.97 -29.75 16.74
C ILE A 515 -41.04 -29.22 17.70
N HIS A 516 -41.03 -29.69 18.96
CA HIS A 516 -42.01 -29.28 19.96
C HIS A 516 -41.98 -27.77 20.24
N ARG A 517 -40.79 -27.15 20.30
CA ARG A 517 -40.64 -25.72 20.63
C ARG A 517 -40.79 -24.77 19.44
N HIS A 518 -40.43 -25.20 18.24
CA HIS A 518 -40.19 -24.29 17.13
C HIS A 518 -40.91 -24.64 15.83
N SER A 519 -41.25 -25.90 15.58
CA SER A 519 -41.86 -26.33 14.31
C SER A 519 -43.35 -25.98 14.22
N GLY A 520 -44.10 -26.21 15.30
CA GLY A 520 -45.56 -26.14 15.29
C GLY A 520 -46.24 -27.34 14.59
N SER A 521 -45.47 -28.35 14.18
CA SER A 521 -46.00 -29.58 13.58
C SER A 521 -46.74 -30.44 14.60
N ALA A 522 -47.82 -31.08 14.16
CA ALA A 522 -48.55 -32.11 14.90
C ALA A 522 -47.96 -33.52 14.69
N VAL A 523 -47.05 -33.67 13.72
CA VAL A 523 -46.44 -34.94 13.33
C VAL A 523 -44.92 -34.81 13.21
N ALA A 524 -44.19 -35.81 13.67
CA ALA A 524 -42.78 -35.98 13.43
C ALA A 524 -42.51 -37.40 12.91
N LYS A 525 -41.43 -37.57 12.17
CA LYS A 525 -40.96 -38.87 11.71
C LYS A 525 -39.53 -39.08 12.17
N VAL A 526 -39.24 -40.25 12.73
CA VAL A 526 -37.90 -40.65 13.18
C VAL A 526 -37.56 -41.98 12.56
N ARG A 527 -36.51 -42.01 11.75
CA ARG A 527 -36.02 -43.21 11.07
C ARG A 527 -34.56 -43.45 11.39
N VAL A 528 -34.23 -44.66 11.83
CA VAL A 528 -32.86 -45.07 12.13
C VAL A 528 -32.55 -46.33 11.35
N LEU A 529 -31.61 -46.22 10.41
CA LEU A 529 -31.23 -47.30 9.52
C LEU A 529 -29.73 -47.59 9.63
N ARG A 530 -29.37 -48.86 9.52
CA ARG A 530 -27.99 -49.29 9.32
C ARG A 530 -27.84 -49.70 7.86
N ILE A 531 -27.02 -48.97 7.11
CA ILE A 531 -26.75 -49.16 5.69
C ILE A 531 -25.24 -49.39 5.55
N ASP A 532 -24.84 -50.60 5.18
CA ASP A 532 -23.44 -51.02 5.10
C ASP A 532 -22.66 -50.73 6.41
N SER A 533 -21.53 -50.03 6.30
CA SER A 533 -20.71 -49.55 7.42
C SER A 533 -21.13 -48.17 7.94
N GLN A 534 -22.42 -47.80 7.82
CA GLN A 534 -22.93 -46.50 8.25
C GLN A 534 -24.29 -46.60 8.94
N VAL A 535 -24.49 -45.81 9.98
CA VAL A 535 -25.80 -45.57 10.60
C VAL A 535 -26.32 -44.23 10.11
N ARG A 536 -27.53 -44.25 9.53
CA ARG A 536 -28.25 -43.06 9.08
C ARG A 536 -29.43 -42.81 10.02
N VAL A 537 -29.48 -41.61 10.59
CA VAL A 537 -30.56 -41.13 11.45
C VAL A 537 -31.25 -39.99 10.73
N GLU A 538 -32.56 -40.07 10.59
CA GLU A 538 -33.37 -39.08 9.90
C GLU A 538 -34.53 -38.67 10.80
N VAL A 539 -34.65 -37.36 11.04
CA VAL A 539 -35.75 -36.77 11.81
C VAL A 539 -36.40 -35.69 10.98
N GLU A 540 -37.71 -35.83 10.74
CA GLU A 540 -38.49 -34.97 9.87
C GLU A 540 -39.72 -34.40 10.59
N ASP A 541 -40.09 -33.16 10.26
CA ASP A 541 -41.33 -32.51 10.69
C ASP A 541 -42.02 -31.80 9.52
N GLU A 542 -43.36 -31.67 9.59
CA GLU A 542 -44.20 -30.96 8.60
C GLU A 542 -44.57 -29.53 9.03
N GLY A 543 -43.72 -28.88 9.83
CA GLY A 543 -44.00 -27.55 10.37
C GLY A 543 -43.60 -26.40 9.44
N LYS A 544 -43.42 -25.23 10.04
CA LYS A 544 -43.13 -23.98 9.31
C LYS A 544 -41.68 -23.86 8.77
N GLY A 545 -40.80 -24.82 9.11
CA GLY A 545 -39.38 -24.78 8.78
C GLY A 545 -38.56 -23.73 9.53
N ILE A 546 -37.27 -23.67 9.21
CA ILE A 546 -36.28 -22.73 9.75
C ILE A 546 -36.36 -21.42 8.94
N PRO A 547 -36.50 -20.25 9.59
CA PRO A 547 -36.58 -18.96 8.88
C PRO A 547 -35.39 -18.69 7.93
N PRO A 548 -35.60 -18.04 6.77
CA PRO A 548 -34.57 -17.83 5.75
C PRO A 548 -33.33 -17.08 6.25
N GLU A 549 -33.50 -16.15 7.20
CA GLU A 549 -32.38 -15.42 7.82
C GLU A 549 -31.47 -16.36 8.61
N LYS A 550 -32.05 -17.31 9.34
CA LYS A 550 -31.28 -18.34 10.07
C LYS A 550 -30.63 -19.34 9.12
N GLN A 551 -31.28 -19.69 8.00
CA GLN A 551 -30.66 -20.52 6.97
C GLN A 551 -29.45 -19.84 6.32
N LYS A 552 -29.55 -18.53 6.01
CA LYS A 552 -28.40 -17.74 5.51
C LYS A 552 -27.26 -17.67 6.53
N ALA A 553 -27.57 -17.54 7.82
CA ALA A 553 -26.56 -17.59 8.88
C ALA A 553 -25.87 -18.96 8.97
N MET A 554 -26.62 -20.06 8.87
CA MET A 554 -26.09 -21.42 8.83
C MET A 554 -25.17 -21.65 7.61
N ASN A 555 -25.57 -21.19 6.42
CA ASN A 555 -24.79 -21.35 5.19
C ASN A 555 -23.53 -20.47 5.14
N SER A 556 -23.47 -19.39 5.93
CA SER A 556 -22.32 -18.49 6.01
C SER A 556 -21.38 -18.80 7.18
N GLY A 557 -21.60 -19.91 7.90
CA GLY A 557 -20.79 -20.31 9.05
C GLY A 557 -20.92 -19.40 10.27
N ARG A 558 -21.95 -18.53 10.33
CA ARG A 558 -22.22 -17.65 11.49
C ARG A 558 -23.09 -18.35 12.53
N LYS A 559 -22.84 -18.01 13.80
CA LYS A 559 -23.51 -18.47 15.04
C LYS A 559 -24.78 -19.30 14.80
N LEU A 560 -24.60 -20.62 14.77
CA LEU A 560 -25.68 -21.58 14.95
C LEU A 560 -26.22 -21.49 16.39
N GLY A 561 -27.47 -21.92 16.59
CA GLY A 561 -27.98 -22.15 17.94
C GLY A 561 -27.14 -23.21 18.67
N VAL A 562 -27.08 -23.13 20.00
CA VAL A 562 -26.25 -24.03 20.83
C VAL A 562 -26.63 -25.50 20.61
N GLY A 563 -27.93 -25.79 20.40
CA GLY A 563 -28.42 -27.15 20.11
C GLY A 563 -27.89 -27.75 18.81
N ILE A 564 -27.98 -27.01 17.69
CA ILE A 564 -27.49 -27.49 16.38
C ILE A 564 -25.96 -27.60 16.38
N THR A 565 -25.27 -26.61 16.96
CA THR A 565 -23.81 -26.65 17.12
C THR A 565 -23.38 -27.87 17.93
N GLY A 566 -24.10 -28.17 19.01
CA GLY A 566 -23.86 -29.35 19.84
C GLY A 566 -24.06 -30.67 19.10
N MET A 567 -25.15 -30.80 18.33
CA MET A 567 -25.38 -31.99 17.48
C MET A 567 -24.26 -32.18 16.45
N GLN A 568 -23.87 -31.10 15.76
CA GLN A 568 -22.83 -31.15 14.74
C GLN A 568 -21.46 -31.52 15.33
N GLU A 569 -21.10 -30.97 16.50
CA GLU A 569 -19.84 -31.28 17.16
C GLU A 569 -19.76 -32.74 17.62
N ARG A 570 -20.83 -33.26 18.25
CA ARG A 570 -20.91 -34.67 18.69
C ARG A 570 -20.80 -35.65 17.52
N LEU A 571 -21.52 -35.39 16.43
CA LEU A 571 -21.44 -36.23 15.23
C LEU A 571 -20.03 -36.20 14.64
N ARG A 572 -19.40 -35.03 14.56
CA ARG A 572 -18.05 -34.90 14.01
C ARG A 572 -16.99 -35.62 14.84
N GLN A 573 -17.11 -35.64 16.17
CA GLN A 573 -16.20 -36.39 17.05
C GLN A 573 -16.20 -37.90 16.72
N LEU A 574 -17.32 -38.43 16.26
CA LEU A 574 -17.45 -39.82 15.81
C LEU A 574 -17.20 -39.99 14.29
N GLY A 575 -16.68 -38.97 13.61
CA GLY A 575 -16.44 -38.98 12.17
C GLY A 575 -17.71 -38.91 11.32
N GLY A 576 -18.85 -38.51 11.90
CA GLY A 576 -20.12 -38.37 11.23
C GLY A 576 -20.39 -36.97 10.65
N THR A 577 -21.46 -36.87 9.85
CA THR A 577 -21.93 -35.61 9.25
C THR A 577 -23.38 -35.32 9.60
N LEU A 578 -23.76 -34.04 9.52
CA LEU A 578 -25.11 -33.53 9.76
C LEU A 578 -25.55 -32.70 8.56
N GLU A 579 -26.68 -33.05 7.97
CA GLU A 579 -27.33 -32.36 6.86
C GLU A 579 -28.70 -31.87 7.34
N ILE A 580 -29.01 -30.58 7.12
CA ILE A 580 -30.30 -29.99 7.52
C ILE A 580 -30.93 -29.39 6.27
N HIS A 581 -32.07 -29.94 5.88
CA HIS A 581 -32.88 -29.47 4.76
C HIS A 581 -34.16 -28.87 5.33
N SER A 582 -34.34 -27.56 5.17
CA SER A 582 -35.51 -26.89 5.71
C SER A 582 -36.22 -26.05 4.65
N SER A 583 -37.53 -26.16 4.60
CA SER A 583 -38.39 -25.46 3.65
C SER A 583 -39.62 -24.93 4.38
N GLY A 584 -40.46 -24.13 3.70
CA GLY A 584 -41.74 -23.69 4.27
C GLY A 584 -42.75 -24.82 4.53
N LYS A 585 -42.42 -26.08 4.19
CA LYS A 585 -43.24 -27.27 4.43
C LYS A 585 -42.71 -28.17 5.55
N GLY A 586 -41.58 -27.81 6.18
CA GLY A 586 -40.98 -28.66 7.21
C GLY A 586 -39.46 -28.62 7.27
N THR A 587 -38.89 -29.38 8.21
CA THR A 587 -37.44 -29.57 8.32
C THR A 587 -37.11 -31.05 8.38
N VAL A 588 -36.08 -31.45 7.62
CA VAL A 588 -35.47 -32.77 7.65
C VAL A 588 -34.04 -32.64 8.14
N VAL A 589 -33.71 -33.37 9.20
CA VAL A 589 -32.37 -33.46 9.77
C VAL A 589 -31.84 -34.87 9.52
N VAL A 590 -30.74 -34.98 8.79
CA VAL A 590 -30.10 -36.26 8.45
C VAL A 590 -28.71 -36.30 9.07
N ALA A 591 -28.45 -37.27 9.92
CA ALA A 591 -27.12 -37.59 10.40
C ALA A 591 -26.63 -38.91 9.86
N LYS A 592 -25.32 -38.97 9.65
CA LYS A 592 -24.60 -40.08 9.03
C LYS A 592 -23.39 -40.40 9.88
N LEU A 593 -23.32 -41.60 10.46
CA LEU A 593 -22.27 -42.03 11.39
C LEU A 593 -21.57 -43.29 10.87
N PRO A 594 -20.23 -43.30 10.70
CA PRO A 594 -19.51 -44.50 10.28
C PRO A 594 -19.45 -45.54 11.41
N VAL A 595 -19.75 -46.79 11.08
CA VAL A 595 -19.60 -47.95 11.98
C VAL A 595 -18.28 -48.63 11.63
N ARG A 596 -17.32 -48.62 12.56
CA ARG A 596 -16.11 -49.44 12.41
C ARG A 596 -16.45 -50.88 12.78
N ASP A 597 -16.31 -51.82 11.86
CA ASP A 597 -16.41 -53.24 12.20
C ASP A 597 -15.28 -53.61 13.18
N SER A 598 -15.67 -54.16 14.32
CA SER A 598 -14.75 -54.57 15.40
C SER A 598 -13.90 -55.80 15.04
N SER A 599 -13.98 -56.32 13.82
CA SER A 599 -13.22 -57.49 13.35
C SER A 599 -11.81 -57.17 12.85
N ALA A 600 -11.39 -55.90 12.75
CA ALA A 600 -10.09 -55.51 12.18
C ALA A 600 -9.01 -55.07 13.20
N SER A 601 -9.25 -55.16 14.51
CA SER A 601 -8.32 -54.64 15.54
C SER A 601 -7.33 -55.66 16.12
N HIS A 602 -7.16 -56.84 15.51
CA HIS A 602 -6.17 -57.86 15.91
C HIS A 602 -5.10 -58.14 14.85
N ALA A 603 -4.71 -57.14 14.07
CA ALA A 603 -3.45 -57.17 13.34
C ALA A 603 -2.71 -55.86 13.60
N VAL A 604 -1.44 -55.99 13.98
CA VAL A 604 -0.50 -54.93 14.41
C VAL A 604 -0.57 -54.61 15.91
N ALA A 605 -0.02 -55.55 16.70
CA ALA A 605 0.81 -55.21 17.85
C ALA A 605 2.28 -55.39 17.44
#